data_AF-A0A965AG65-F1
#
_entry.id   AF-A0A965AG65-F1
#
_cell.length_a   1.000
_cell.length_b   1.000
_cell.length_c   1.000
_cell.angle_alpha   90.00
_cell.angle_beta   90.00
_cell.angle_gamma   90.00
#
_symmetry.space_group_name_H-M   'P 1'
#
loop_
_entity.id
_entity.type
_entity.pdbx_description
1 polymer ?
#
loop_
_entity_poly.entity_id
_entity_poly.type
_entity_poly.pdbx_seq_one_letter_code
_entity_poly.pdbx_strand_id
1 'polypeptide(L)'
;MLNEDMKNLVAGTMLCFAATINEDGSPNLSPKSSLRVHDDRHLMFANMASPGTVANLRRDPKIELNCVDIFSRRGYRFTGKAQLFSGGDPLYEALRADVAAEHGETLPVH
;
A
#
# COMPACT_ATOMS: atom_id res chain seq x y z
N MET A 1 -12.88 -9.94 -1.22
CA MET A 1 -12.07 -11.02 -1.81
C MET A 1 -11.53 -10.50 -3.13
N LEU A 2 -10.25 -10.70 -3.39
CA LEU A 2 -9.56 -10.26 -4.60
C LEU A 2 -9.72 -11.37 -5.66
N ASN A 3 -10.28 -11.02 -6.81
CA ASN A 3 -10.31 -11.95 -7.95
C ASN A 3 -8.99 -11.88 -8.74
N GLU A 4 -8.78 -12.83 -9.64
CA GLU A 4 -7.53 -12.92 -10.42
C GLU A 4 -7.25 -11.67 -11.25
N ASP A 5 -8.28 -11.05 -11.80
CA ASP A 5 -8.16 -9.82 -12.58
C ASP A 5 -7.67 -8.63 -11.74
N MET A 6 -8.15 -8.51 -10.49
CA MET A 6 -7.66 -7.52 -9.52
C MET A 6 -6.20 -7.79 -9.14
N LYS A 7 -5.85 -9.06 -8.87
CA LYS A 7 -4.48 -9.45 -8.50
C LYS A 7 -3.51 -9.15 -9.63
N ASN A 8 -3.88 -9.50 -10.87
CA ASN A 8 -3.09 -9.22 -12.06
C ASN A 8 -2.91 -7.72 -12.30
N LEU A 9 -3.98 -6.92 -12.11
CA LEU A 9 -3.87 -5.46 -12.22
C LEU A 9 -2.92 -4.89 -11.16
N VAL A 10 -3.03 -5.31 -9.90
CA VAL A 10 -2.12 -4.87 -8.83
C VAL A 10 -0.67 -5.22 -9.16
N ALA A 11 -0.41 -6.46 -9.62
CA ALA A 11 0.93 -6.90 -9.99
C ALA A 11 1.52 -6.14 -11.20
N GLY A 12 0.67 -5.70 -12.14
CA GLY A 12 1.08 -4.95 -13.33
C GLY A 12 1.14 -3.43 -13.15
N THR A 13 0.61 -2.89 -12.04
CA THR A 13 0.51 -1.44 -11.84
C THR A 13 1.77 -0.88 -11.19
N MET A 14 2.41 0.10 -11.82
CA MET A 14 3.62 0.74 -11.29
C MET A 14 3.36 1.67 -10.09
N LEU A 15 2.13 2.18 -9.96
CA LEU A 15 1.77 3.16 -8.92
C LEU A 15 0.30 3.09 -8.55
N CYS A 16 0.02 2.90 -7.26
CA CYS A 16 -1.30 3.09 -6.68
C CYS A 16 -1.31 4.26 -5.70
N PHE A 17 -2.50 4.74 -5.34
CA PHE A 17 -2.65 5.86 -4.39
C PHE A 17 -3.44 5.41 -3.16
N ALA A 18 -2.86 5.62 -1.98
CA ALA A 18 -3.49 5.42 -0.70
C ALA A 18 -4.14 6.71 -0.21
N ALA A 19 -5.47 6.70 -0.11
CA ALA A 19 -6.25 7.77 0.47
C ALA A 19 -6.49 7.49 1.97
N THR A 20 -6.15 8.47 2.80
CA THR A 20 -6.43 8.50 4.24
C THR A 20 -6.96 9.87 4.64
N ILE A 21 -7.41 10.00 5.89
CA ILE A 21 -8.00 11.24 6.40
C ILE A 21 -6.97 11.90 7.33
N ASN A 22 -6.68 13.18 7.18
CA ASN A 22 -5.83 13.95 8.09
C ASN A 22 -6.54 14.24 9.42
N GLU A 23 -5.80 14.72 10.42
CA GLU A 23 -6.37 15.03 11.73
C GLU A 23 -7.42 16.15 11.67
N ASP A 24 -7.21 17.14 10.79
CA ASP A 24 -8.15 18.24 10.52
C ASP A 24 -9.36 17.83 9.64
N GLY A 25 -9.46 16.55 9.26
CA GLY A 25 -10.49 16.01 8.38
C GLY A 25 -10.24 16.21 6.89
N SER A 26 -9.15 16.89 6.49
CA SER A 26 -8.79 17.03 5.07
C SER A 26 -8.32 15.70 4.46
N PRO A 27 -8.45 15.49 3.14
CA PRO A 27 -7.97 14.28 2.49
C PRO A 27 -6.43 14.26 2.41
N ASN A 28 -5.84 13.08 2.57
CA ASN A 28 -4.44 12.81 2.25
C ASN A 28 -4.36 11.72 1.18
N LEU A 29 -3.50 11.92 0.17
CA LEU A 29 -3.30 10.97 -0.91
C LEU A 29 -1.80 10.69 -1.08
N SER A 30 -1.40 9.43 -0.90
CA SER A 30 0.01 9.03 -0.89
C SER A 30 0.29 7.98 -1.96
N PRO A 31 1.25 8.20 -2.88
CA PRO A 31 1.65 7.20 -3.86
C PRO A 31 2.30 5.97 -3.19
N LYS A 32 1.96 4.77 -3.68
CA LYS A 32 2.47 3.46 -3.25
C LYS A 32 2.88 2.65 -4.46
N SER A 33 4.17 2.67 -4.77
CA SER A 33 4.78 1.79 -5.79
C SER A 33 5.01 0.37 -5.27
N SER A 34 5.07 0.19 -3.95
CA SER A 34 5.33 -1.10 -3.29
C SER A 34 4.07 -1.94 -3.03
N LEU A 35 2.91 -1.53 -3.54
CA LEU A 35 1.66 -2.25 -3.33
C LEU A 35 1.71 -3.63 -3.97
N ARG A 36 1.32 -4.66 -3.21
CA ARG A 36 1.29 -6.05 -3.65
C ARG A 36 0.17 -6.84 -2.97
N VAL A 37 -0.18 -7.96 -3.57
CA VAL A 37 -1.16 -8.91 -3.01
C VAL A 37 -0.49 -9.72 -1.90
N HIS A 38 -1.12 -9.78 -0.72
CA HIS A 38 -0.67 -10.63 0.38
C HIS A 38 -1.37 -11.99 0.36
N ASP A 39 -2.70 -11.96 0.24
CA ASP A 39 -3.56 -13.14 0.12
C ASP A 39 -4.86 -12.78 -0.63
N ASP A 40 -5.84 -13.69 -0.66
CA ASP A 40 -7.12 -13.49 -1.36
C ASP A 40 -8.01 -12.36 -0.78
N ARG A 41 -7.61 -11.73 0.31
CA ARG A 41 -8.39 -10.72 1.05
C ARG A 41 -7.58 -9.48 1.41
N HIS A 42 -6.26 -9.55 1.37
CA HIS A 42 -5.39 -8.50 1.86
C HIS A 42 -4.37 -8.04 0.79
N LEU A 43 -4.19 -6.73 0.74
CA LEU A 43 -3.10 -6.07 0.04
C LEU A 43 -2.12 -5.53 1.09
N MET A 44 -0.86 -5.38 0.72
CA MET A 44 0.15 -4.76 1.56
C MET A 44 1.04 -3.80 0.77
N PHE A 45 1.58 -2.79 1.44
CA PHE A 45 2.57 -1.88 0.88
C PHE A 45 3.56 -1.46 1.97
N ALA A 46 4.79 -1.15 1.57
CA ALA A 46 5.81 -0.68 2.49
C ALA A 46 5.66 0.82 2.77
N ASN A 47 5.87 1.23 4.01
CA ASN A 47 6.02 2.64 4.35
C ASN A 47 7.48 3.06 4.15
N MET A 48 7.76 3.70 3.01
CA MET A 48 9.11 4.14 2.65
C MET A 48 9.33 5.62 2.94
N ALA A 49 8.35 6.46 2.62
CA ALA A 49 8.42 7.91 2.80
C ALA A 49 7.01 8.48 3.00
N SER A 50 6.24 7.94 3.95
CA SER A 50 4.83 8.34 4.14
C SER A 50 4.42 8.50 5.60
N PRO A 51 5.15 9.31 6.40
CA PRO A 51 4.85 9.49 7.82
C PRO A 51 3.44 10.02 8.07
N GLY A 52 2.92 10.91 7.22
CA GLY A 52 1.53 11.41 7.32
C GLY A 52 0.49 10.32 7.10
N THR A 53 0.71 9.41 6.14
CA THR A 53 -0.20 8.27 5.92
C THR A 53 -0.21 7.35 7.12
N VAL A 54 0.96 7.02 7.68
CA VAL A 54 1.06 6.16 8.87
C VAL A 54 0.44 6.83 10.10
N ALA A 55 0.69 8.12 10.32
CA ALA A 55 0.06 8.88 11.41
C ALA A 55 -1.47 8.86 11.30
N ASN A 56 -2.01 9.04 10.09
CA ASN A 56 -3.44 8.94 9.83
C ASN A 56 -3.98 7.54 10.15
N LEU A 57 -3.32 6.47 9.70
CA LEU A 57 -3.77 5.09 9.92
C LEU A 57 -3.68 4.65 11.39
N ARG A 58 -2.75 5.21 12.17
CA ARG A 58 -2.71 5.00 13.63
C ARG A 58 -3.93 5.56 14.33
N ARG A 59 -4.46 6.70 13.85
CA ARG A 59 -5.62 7.38 14.43
C ARG A 59 -6.94 6.83 13.89
N ASP A 60 -7.04 6.64 12.58
CA ASP A 60 -8.21 6.13 11.89
C ASP A 60 -7.77 5.10 10.83
N PRO A 61 -8.09 3.80 11.01
CA PRO A 61 -7.59 2.75 10.13
C PRO A 61 -8.28 2.74 8.75
N LYS A 62 -9.32 3.56 8.52
CA LYS A 62 -9.99 3.61 7.20
C LYS A 62 -9.02 4.05 6.12
N ILE A 63 -9.01 3.29 5.03
CA ILE A 63 -8.15 3.53 3.88
C ILE A 63 -8.89 3.15 2.59
N GLU A 64 -8.53 3.84 1.53
CA GLU A 64 -8.88 3.46 0.16
C GLU A 64 -7.63 3.43 -0.70
N LEU A 65 -7.49 2.38 -1.53
CA LEU A 65 -6.44 2.26 -2.53
C LEU A 65 -7.06 2.41 -3.90
N ASN A 66 -6.49 3.27 -4.73
CA ASN A 66 -6.86 3.40 -6.14
C ASN A 66 -5.66 3.01 -7.01
N CYS A 67 -5.87 2.01 -7.87
CA CYS A 67 -4.88 1.50 -8.80
C CYS A 67 -5.42 1.64 -10.21
N VAL A 68 -4.62 2.19 -11.12
CA VAL A 68 -4.97 2.38 -12.52
C VAL A 68 -3.84 1.87 -13.39
N ASP A 69 -4.15 0.91 -14.26
CA ASP A 69 -3.32 0.60 -15.40
C ASP A 69 -3.69 1.55 -16.55
N ILE A 70 -2.80 2.51 -16.80
CA ILE A 70 -2.99 3.56 -17.80
C ILE A 70 -3.02 3.02 -19.23
N PHE A 71 -2.37 1.88 -19.49
CA PHE A 71 -2.27 1.32 -20.83
C PHE A 71 -3.55 0.58 -21.21
N SER A 72 -4.07 -0.26 -20.29
CA SER A 72 -5.36 -0.92 -20.51
C SER A 72 -6.56 -0.01 -20.23
N ARG A 73 -6.35 1.16 -19.61
CA ARG A 73 -7.40 2.09 -19.15
C ARG A 73 -8.37 1.43 -18.18
N ARG A 74 -7.86 0.55 -17.33
CA ARG A 74 -8.62 -0.16 -16.31
C ARG A 74 -8.07 0.19 -14.94
N GLY A 75 -8.91 0.04 -13.93
CA GLY A 75 -8.50 0.30 -12.56
C GLY A 75 -9.43 -0.34 -11.56
N TYR A 76 -8.92 -0.51 -10.35
CA TYR A 76 -9.69 -0.96 -9.20
C TYR A 76 -9.55 0.02 -8.05
N ARG A 77 -10.62 0.06 -7.29
CA ARG A 77 -10.67 0.70 -5.99
C ARG A 77 -10.86 -0.37 -4.92
N PHE A 78 -10.01 -0.33 -3.90
CA PHE A 78 -10.08 -1.21 -2.74
C PHE A 78 -10.33 -0.36 -1.50
N THR A 79 -11.47 -0.56 -0.85
CA THR A 79 -11.83 0.17 0.38
C THR A 79 -11.76 -0.80 1.56
N GLY A 80 -11.17 -0.38 2.67
CA GLY A 80 -11.02 -1.24 3.83
C GLY A 80 -10.44 -0.55 5.05
N LYS A 81 -9.83 -1.36 5.92
CA LYS A 81 -9.08 -0.91 7.09
C LYS A 81 -7.65 -1.41 7.01
N ALA A 82 -6.69 -0.56 7.35
CA ALA A 82 -5.28 -0.94 7.41
C ALA A 82 -4.90 -1.44 8.80
N GLN A 83 -3.88 -2.29 8.83
CA GLN A 83 -3.14 -2.66 10.02
C GLN A 83 -1.66 -2.30 9.80
N LEU A 84 -0.99 -1.84 10.85
CA LEU A 84 0.42 -1.47 10.80
C LEU A 84 1.27 -2.57 11.44
N PHE A 85 2.32 -2.97 10.74
CA PHE A 85 3.32 -3.95 11.18
C PHE A 85 4.69 -3.28 11.21
N SER A 86 5.51 -3.58 12.21
CA SER A 86 6.82 -2.96 12.42
C SER A 86 7.69 -3.80 13.36
N GLY A 87 8.99 -3.53 13.40
CA GLY A 87 9.91 -4.23 14.30
C GLY A 87 10.15 -5.67 13.88
N GLY A 88 10.21 -6.61 14.82
CA GLY A 88 10.48 -8.03 14.51
C GLY A 88 9.29 -8.82 13.94
N ASP A 89 8.25 -8.14 13.43
CA ASP A 89 7.11 -8.83 12.83
C ASP A 89 7.52 -9.52 11.52
N PRO A 90 7.20 -10.82 11.32
CA PRO A 90 7.60 -11.55 10.12
C PRO A 90 7.12 -10.94 8.80
N LEU A 91 5.92 -10.34 8.77
CA LEU A 91 5.39 -9.69 7.56
C LEU A 91 6.16 -8.42 7.24
N TYR A 92 6.53 -7.66 8.26
CA TYR A 92 7.35 -6.48 8.11
C TYR A 92 8.75 -6.83 7.59
N GLU A 93 9.43 -7.81 8.20
CA GLU A 93 10.78 -8.19 7.78
C GLU A 93 10.80 -8.80 6.37
N ALA A 94 9.80 -9.61 6.02
CA ALA A 94 9.68 -10.16 4.67
C ALA A 94 9.49 -9.06 3.62
N LEU A 95 8.54 -8.15 3.84
CA LEU A 95 8.28 -7.05 2.90
C LEU A 95 9.47 -6.08 2.80
N ARG A 96 10.17 -5.82 3.92
CA ARG A 96 11.38 -5.02 3.93
C ARG A 96 12.48 -5.65 3.08
N ALA A 97 12.68 -6.96 3.19
CA ALA A 97 13.66 -7.69 2.40
C ALA A 97 13.32 -7.65 0.89
N ASP A 98 12.05 -7.86 0.53
CA ASP A 98 11.59 -7.78 -0.85
C ASP A 98 11.85 -6.40 -1.46
N VAL A 99 11.47 -5.33 -0.75
CA VAL A 99 11.70 -3.94 -1.20
C VAL A 99 13.18 -3.62 -1.37
N ALA A 100 14.03 -4.10 -0.45
CA ALA A 100 15.48 -3.94 -0.56
C ALA A 100 16.06 -4.69 -1.77
N ALA A 101 15.53 -5.87 -2.10
CA ALA A 101 15.93 -6.62 -3.29
C ALA A 101 15.48 -5.93 -4.60
N GLU A 102 14.30 -5.33 -4.61
CA GLU A 102 13.72 -4.64 -5.78
C GLU A 102 14.39 -3.29 -6.07
N HIS A 103 14.73 -2.53 -5.02
CA HIS A 103 15.12 -1.12 -5.15
C HIS A 103 16.48 -0.78 -4.55
N GLY A 104 17.19 -1.76 -3.98
CA GLY A 104 18.43 -1.56 -3.23
C GLY A 104 18.19 -1.12 -1.78
N GLU A 105 19.25 -1.20 -0.97
CA GLU A 105 19.18 -0.95 0.48
C GLU A 105 19.07 0.54 0.86
N THR A 106 19.12 1.46 -0.11
CA THR A 106 19.12 2.91 0.15
C THR A 106 17.73 3.46 0.46
N LEU A 107 16.66 2.72 0.15
CA LEU A 107 15.29 3.12 0.48
C LEU A 107 14.90 2.56 1.84
N PRO A 108 14.75 3.41 2.87
CA PRO A 108 14.35 2.94 4.18
C PRO A 108 12.91 2.45 4.15
N VAL A 109 12.64 1.33 4.81
CA VAL A 109 11.29 0.86 5.14
C VAL A 109 11.12 1.00 6.65
N HIS A 110 10.04 1.62 7.09
CA HIS A 110 9.76 1.98 8.48
C HIS A 110 8.43 1.41 8.98
#